data_AF-A0AAN8G6N2-F1
#
_entry.id   AF-A0AAN8G6N2-F1
#
_cell.length_a   1.000
_cell.length_b   1.000
_cell.length_c   1.000
_cell.angle_alpha   90.00
_cell.angle_beta   90.00
_cell.angle_gamma   90.00
#
_symmetry.space_group_name_H-M   'P 1'
#
loop_
_entity.id
_entity.type
_entity.pdbx_description
1 polymer ?
#
loop_
_entity_poly.entity_id
_entity_poly.type
_entity_poly.pdbx_seq_one_letter_code
_entity_poly.pdbx_strand_id
1 'polypeptide(L)'
;AGDRSQATDRVDPYLRLIGEVLAWASLEHRLVSEAVAHFISPELTRSSFLCLRRLLSAASSSVEYSDADPLALPVLPQTGSFTQLIVKFVVRKVFTILKKFGGEEKLCLDAVNLLTGMIEAYATLLASEPELFDHLEQLDIAALPSRTLLMKALVLIGAATNDQKLQEAMSARILDPLGQRFAHICQQPPSSEVDSQLVDLIQCMDGVARASQPHSAAILFKFLSPVLESCVPLMKSRSYSQPVIAAILVLIQNVTTKVSIYVDDKEDSATLYRTIIMVVDVYRSEQASRFVGMTENDEDKGSDLVLFLDILSNVLSKDILEGGEDNVATGAQVALASLEMLLGVMNESVLKLPDLAMKFFRLVLYLVEFSREALAVMSVPLLVALCQCLREGMTSQYGSEIACTSMEALTEIVSYFVLMNHPIRPELAQQFTETLPMAFESCLENSCENTIFNEAASCLYSLICFDKVCAGLSRSLKLFLSCSQERVAADHLVRGYTIMLSHR
;
A
#
# COMPACT_ATOMS: atom_id res chain seq x y z
N ALA A 1 33.02 39.63 22.43
CA ALA A 1 31.74 40.09 23.01
C ALA A 1 31.34 41.51 22.56
N GLY A 2 32.28 42.38 22.12
CA GLY A 2 31.98 43.78 21.78
C GLY A 2 31.34 44.08 20.41
N ASP A 3 31.22 43.10 19.50
CA ASP A 3 30.69 43.33 18.14
C ASP A 3 29.20 42.97 17.95
N ARG A 4 28.62 42.17 18.87
CA ARG A 4 27.24 41.67 18.70
C ARG A 4 26.18 42.72 18.97
N SER A 5 26.41 43.64 19.90
CA SER A 5 25.41 44.62 20.37
C SER A 5 25.17 45.79 19.42
N GLN A 6 26.05 46.05 18.45
CA GLN A 6 25.84 47.09 17.43
C GLN A 6 25.15 46.55 16.16
N ALA A 7 25.23 45.25 15.91
CA ALA A 7 24.53 44.59 14.81
C ALA A 7 23.06 44.26 15.14
N THR A 8 22.69 44.22 16.42
CA THR A 8 21.34 43.80 16.88
C THR A 8 20.21 44.69 16.38
N ASP A 9 20.47 45.97 16.11
CA ASP A 9 19.44 46.93 15.71
C ASP A 9 19.31 47.06 14.18
N ARG A 10 20.17 46.38 13.41
CA ARG A 10 20.25 46.50 11.94
C ARG A 10 19.92 45.21 11.19
N VAL A 11 19.85 44.08 11.87
CA VAL A 11 19.59 42.77 11.27
C VAL A 11 18.18 42.34 11.60
N ASP A 12 17.45 41.88 10.58
CA ASP A 12 16.11 41.35 10.74
C ASP A 12 16.06 40.25 11.83
N PRO A 13 15.10 40.32 12.79
CA PRO A 13 15.01 39.36 13.90
C PRO A 13 14.87 37.90 13.45
N TYR A 14 14.25 37.65 12.29
CA TYR A 14 14.12 36.30 11.77
C TYR A 14 15.42 35.80 11.15
N LEU A 15 16.13 36.63 10.39
CA LEU A 15 17.48 36.27 9.91
C LEU A 15 18.42 35.97 11.07
N ARG A 16 18.27 36.69 12.19
CA ARG A 16 18.98 36.39 13.43
C ARG A 16 18.60 35.02 14.00
N LEU A 17 17.31 34.68 14.04
CA LEU A 17 16.84 33.37 14.49
C LEU A 17 17.38 32.24 13.60
N ILE A 18 17.34 32.39 12.27
CA ILE A 18 17.97 31.47 11.32
C ILE A 18 19.44 31.29 11.68
N GLY A 19 20.16 32.40 11.85
CA GLY A 19 21.59 32.39 12.16
C GLY A 19 21.91 31.65 13.45
N GLU A 20 21.12 31.85 14.52
CA GLU A 20 21.31 31.16 15.79
C GLU A 20 21.01 29.65 15.69
N VAL A 21 19.97 29.26 14.96
CA VAL A 21 19.65 27.83 14.72
C VAL A 21 20.75 27.15 13.89
N LEU A 22 21.23 27.79 12.83
CA LEU A 22 22.34 27.28 12.02
C LEU A 22 23.65 27.22 12.83
N ALA A 23 23.91 28.22 13.68
CA ALA A 23 25.09 28.23 14.54
C ALA A 23 25.04 27.10 15.58
N TRP A 24 23.89 26.86 16.19
CA TRP A 24 23.68 25.73 17.09
C TRP A 24 23.92 24.40 16.38
N ALA A 25 23.26 24.18 15.24
CA ALA A 25 23.41 22.94 14.48
C ALA A 25 24.85 22.73 13.96
N SER A 26 25.56 23.81 13.61
CA SER A 26 26.96 23.77 13.18
C SER A 26 27.91 23.42 14.32
N LEU A 27 27.70 23.99 15.52
CA LEU A 27 28.47 23.65 16.71
C LEU A 27 28.31 22.16 17.05
N GLU A 28 27.06 21.70 17.09
CA GLU A 28 26.73 20.31 17.34
C GLU A 28 27.31 19.39 16.25
N HIS A 29 27.23 19.75 14.96
CA HIS A 29 27.81 18.96 13.88
C HIS A 29 29.34 18.84 14.00
N ARG A 30 30.04 19.91 14.41
CA ARG A 30 31.49 19.84 14.69
C ARG A 30 31.79 18.87 15.82
N LEU A 31 31.03 18.95 16.92
CA LEU A 31 31.16 18.00 18.02
C LEU A 31 30.90 16.57 17.55
N VAL A 32 29.84 16.33 16.77
CA VAL A 32 29.54 15.00 16.21
C VAL A 32 30.67 14.51 15.31
N SER A 33 31.26 15.39 14.51
CA SER A 33 32.31 15.03 13.55
C SER A 33 33.62 14.69 14.23
N GLU A 34 34.01 15.43 15.26
CA GLU A 34 35.28 15.28 15.98
C GLU A 34 35.20 14.29 17.14
N ALA A 35 34.05 14.17 17.81
CA ALA A 35 33.90 13.35 19.00
C ALA A 35 33.57 11.88 18.69
N VAL A 36 33.83 11.04 19.69
CA VAL A 36 33.24 9.70 19.81
C VAL A 36 31.74 9.87 20.07
N ALA A 37 30.89 9.15 19.35
CA ALA A 37 29.42 9.31 19.35
C ALA A 37 28.78 9.34 20.76
N HIS A 38 29.42 8.74 21.77
CA HIS A 38 28.96 8.68 23.16
C HIS A 38 28.90 10.01 23.92
N PHE A 39 29.48 11.09 23.40
CA PHE A 39 29.46 12.40 24.07
C PHE A 39 28.24 13.28 23.72
N ILE A 40 27.40 12.84 22.78
CA ILE A 40 26.29 13.64 22.27
C ILE A 40 25.01 12.85 22.39
N SER A 41 24.01 13.45 23.04
CA SER A 41 22.69 12.86 23.16
C SER A 41 22.03 12.75 21.77
N PRO A 42 21.61 11.55 21.33
CA PRO A 42 20.86 11.40 20.08
C PRO A 42 19.60 12.27 20.05
N GLU A 43 18.92 12.45 21.19
CA GLU A 43 17.71 13.29 21.30
C GLU A 43 18.00 14.79 21.10
N LEU A 44 19.18 15.26 21.52
CA LEU A 44 19.60 16.62 21.23
C LEU A 44 19.80 16.81 19.72
N THR A 45 20.44 15.83 19.07
CA THR A 45 20.65 15.82 17.61
C THR A 45 19.32 15.79 16.86
N ARG A 46 18.35 14.97 17.32
CA ARG A 46 16.99 14.94 16.76
C ARG A 46 16.29 16.29 16.85
N SER A 47 16.43 16.98 17.99
CA SER A 47 15.85 18.33 18.19
C SER A 47 16.44 19.34 17.20
N SER A 48 17.74 19.25 16.93
CA SER A 48 18.43 20.08 15.94
C SER A 48 17.96 19.79 14.52
N PHE A 49 17.83 18.52 14.13
CA PHE A 49 17.24 18.13 12.83
C PHE A 49 15.81 18.64 12.68
N LEU A 50 14.97 18.51 13.71
CA LEU A 50 13.61 19.00 13.68
C LEU A 50 13.56 20.52 13.49
N CYS A 51 14.38 21.27 14.24
CA CYS A 51 14.45 22.73 14.14
C CYS A 51 14.96 23.16 12.76
N LEU A 52 16.05 22.57 12.27
CA LEU A 52 16.58 22.84 10.93
C LEU A 52 15.54 22.56 9.85
N ARG A 53 14.86 21.40 9.92
CA ARG A 53 13.86 21.03 8.92
C ARG A 53 12.72 22.03 8.88
N ARG A 54 12.14 22.36 10.03
CA ARG A 54 11.05 23.33 10.12
C ARG A 54 11.47 24.71 9.61
N LEU A 55 12.66 25.16 10.00
CA LEU A 55 13.23 26.44 9.59
C LEU A 55 13.43 26.50 8.08
N LEU A 56 14.12 25.51 7.50
CA LEU A 56 14.45 25.48 6.08
C LEU A 56 13.20 25.30 5.23
N SER A 57 12.27 24.42 5.60
CA SER A 57 11.00 24.27 4.88
C SER A 57 10.18 25.57 4.90
N ALA A 58 10.10 26.25 6.05
CA ALA A 58 9.39 27.53 6.14
C ALA A 58 10.06 28.63 5.29
N ALA A 59 11.38 28.72 5.33
CA ALA A 59 12.14 29.72 4.59
C ALA A 59 12.22 29.43 3.08
N SER A 60 11.94 28.21 2.65
CA SER A 60 11.92 27.77 1.25
C SER A 60 10.55 27.87 0.58
N SER A 61 9.47 28.06 1.36
CA SER A 61 8.11 28.08 0.85
C SER A 61 7.86 29.32 -0.02
N SER A 62 7.20 29.15 -1.18
CA SER A 62 6.77 30.28 -2.00
C SER A 62 5.68 31.07 -1.29
N VAL A 63 5.76 32.40 -1.35
CA VAL A 63 4.72 33.27 -0.78
C VAL A 63 3.43 33.09 -1.56
N GLU A 64 2.42 32.43 -0.98
CA GLU A 64 1.10 32.22 -1.60
C GLU A 64 0.22 33.49 -1.62
N TYR A 65 0.59 34.52 -0.84
CA TYR A 65 -0.19 35.76 -0.75
C TYR A 65 0.38 36.84 -1.68
N SER A 66 -0.33 37.17 -2.76
CA SER A 66 0.07 38.25 -3.68
C SER A 66 0.18 39.63 -3.01
N ASP A 67 -0.46 39.79 -1.85
CA ASP A 67 -0.61 41.08 -1.16
C ASP A 67 0.33 41.22 0.05
N ALA A 68 1.14 40.19 0.35
CA ALA A 68 2.16 40.30 1.39
C ALA A 68 3.39 41.02 0.85
N ASP A 69 3.88 42.03 1.58
CA ASP A 69 5.15 42.68 1.27
C ASP A 69 6.25 41.61 1.23
N PRO A 70 6.98 41.44 0.10
CA PRO A 70 8.09 40.49 0.00
C PRO A 70 9.17 40.68 1.07
N LEU A 71 9.23 41.86 1.70
CA LEU A 71 10.11 42.17 2.82
C LEU A 71 9.57 41.72 4.19
N ALA A 72 8.29 41.37 4.30
CA ALA A 72 7.65 40.90 5.54
C ALA A 72 7.76 39.38 5.73
N LEU A 73 8.12 38.65 4.68
CA LEU A 73 8.31 37.20 4.74
C LEU A 73 9.78 36.86 4.61
N PRO A 74 10.35 36.16 5.59
CA PRO A 74 11.76 35.90 5.60
C PRO A 74 12.07 34.65 4.77
N VAL A 75 12.21 34.87 3.47
CA VAL A 75 12.47 33.82 2.49
C VAL A 75 13.99 33.66 2.34
N LEU A 76 14.48 32.42 2.43
CA LEU A 76 15.86 32.11 2.06
C LEU A 76 15.99 32.28 0.54
N PRO A 77 17.08 32.91 0.04
CA PRO A 77 17.29 33.01 -1.39
C PRO A 77 17.36 31.60 -1.99
N GLN A 78 16.63 31.38 -3.08
CA GLN A 78 16.61 30.09 -3.80
C GLN A 78 17.98 29.77 -4.44
N THR A 79 18.79 30.81 -4.69
CA THR A 79 20.10 30.72 -5.34
C THR A 79 21.12 31.64 -4.67
N GLY A 80 22.40 31.29 -4.76
CA GLY A 80 23.50 32.11 -4.29
C GLY A 80 24.45 31.37 -3.36
N SER A 81 25.55 32.03 -2.99
CA SER A 81 26.61 31.42 -2.17
C SER A 81 26.12 31.01 -0.78
N PHE A 82 25.20 31.76 -0.17
CA PHE A 82 24.65 31.42 1.13
C PHE A 82 23.80 30.14 1.09
N THR A 83 22.94 30.00 0.09
CA THR A 83 22.11 28.81 -0.12
C THR A 83 22.98 27.58 -0.40
N GLN A 84 24.03 27.73 -1.21
CA GLN A 84 25.02 26.68 -1.45
C GLN A 84 25.69 26.23 -0.14
N LEU A 85 26.05 27.17 0.75
CA LEU A 85 26.61 26.83 2.07
C LEU A 85 25.62 26.06 2.95
N ILE A 86 24.34 26.42 2.93
CA ILE A 86 23.29 25.69 3.65
C ILE A 86 23.13 24.28 3.09
N VAL A 87 22.99 24.13 1.77
CA VAL A 87 22.86 22.82 1.11
C VAL A 87 24.04 21.93 1.45
N LYS A 88 25.27 22.44 1.29
CA LYS A 88 26.50 21.75 1.66
C LYS A 88 26.53 21.33 3.13
N PHE A 89 26.13 22.23 4.03
CA PHE A 89 26.06 21.92 5.46
C PHE A 89 25.04 20.83 5.77
N VAL A 90 23.85 20.88 5.17
CA VAL A 90 22.81 19.86 5.34
C VAL A 90 23.29 18.50 4.86
N VAL A 91 23.89 18.42 3.67
CA VAL A 91 24.47 17.17 3.14
C VAL A 91 25.48 16.60 4.13
N ARG A 92 26.48 17.39 4.55
CA ARG A 92 27.48 16.95 5.54
C ARG A 92 26.85 16.46 6.84
N LYS A 93 25.89 17.21 7.39
CA LYS A 93 25.25 16.86 8.67
C LYS A 93 24.46 15.56 8.56
N VAL A 94 23.65 15.41 7.52
CA VAL A 94 22.83 14.20 7.29
C VAL A 94 23.73 12.97 7.16
N PHE A 95 24.70 13.00 6.25
CA PHE A 95 25.53 11.84 5.98
C PHE A 95 26.49 11.49 7.13
N THR A 96 26.97 12.48 7.88
CA THR A 96 27.75 12.21 9.10
C THR A 96 26.92 11.45 10.14
N ILE A 97 25.64 11.80 10.28
CA ILE A 97 24.74 11.15 11.22
C ILE A 97 24.39 9.73 10.77
N LEU A 98 24.08 9.53 9.49
CA LEU A 98 23.85 8.19 8.94
C LEU A 98 25.06 7.28 9.14
N LYS A 99 26.28 7.82 8.98
CA LYS A 99 27.53 7.07 9.17
C LYS A 99 27.84 6.76 10.63
N LYS A 100 27.66 7.72 11.55
CA LYS A 100 28.07 7.57 12.97
C LYS A 100 26.98 7.00 13.88
N PHE A 101 25.71 7.18 13.52
CA PHE A 101 24.54 6.80 14.33
C PHE A 101 23.62 5.85 13.57
N GLY A 102 24.16 4.97 12.72
CA GLY A 102 23.39 3.99 11.95
C GLY A 102 22.50 3.06 12.80
N GLY A 103 22.82 2.87 14.08
CA GLY A 103 21.97 2.12 15.03
C GLY A 103 20.80 2.92 15.62
N GLU A 104 20.78 4.24 15.48
CA GLU A 104 19.73 5.11 16.02
C GLU A 104 18.66 5.35 14.94
N GLU A 105 17.68 4.45 14.84
CA GLU A 105 16.65 4.45 13.78
C GLU A 105 15.91 5.79 13.68
N LYS A 106 15.40 6.32 14.79
CA LYS A 106 14.64 7.59 14.80
C LYS A 106 15.49 8.78 14.37
N LEU A 107 16.78 8.77 14.73
CA LEU A 107 17.71 9.83 14.35
C LEU A 107 18.09 9.75 12.87
N CYS A 108 18.33 8.54 12.35
CA CYS A 108 18.52 8.31 10.92
C CYS A 108 17.31 8.80 10.11
N LEU A 109 16.10 8.48 10.59
CA LEU A 109 14.85 8.93 9.99
C LEU A 109 14.74 10.46 9.96
N ASP A 110 15.03 11.13 11.09
CA ASP A 110 15.02 12.60 11.17
C ASP A 110 16.05 13.24 10.21
N ALA A 111 17.22 12.62 10.03
CA ALA A 111 18.24 13.06 9.09
C ALA A 111 17.76 12.93 7.63
N VAL A 112 17.19 11.79 7.25
CA VAL A 112 16.63 11.58 5.90
C VAL A 112 15.44 12.52 5.63
N ASN A 113 14.61 12.78 6.65
CA ASN A 113 13.49 13.72 6.54
C ASN A 113 13.95 15.16 6.35
N LEU A 114 15.08 15.57 6.95
CA LEU A 114 15.67 16.87 6.66
C LEU A 114 16.11 16.97 5.19
N LEU A 115 16.80 15.94 4.67
CA LEU A 115 17.22 15.90 3.28
C LEU A 115 16.01 15.96 2.33
N THR A 116 14.97 15.17 2.62
CA THR A 116 13.73 15.13 1.83
C THR A 116 13.03 16.49 1.80
N GLY A 117 12.98 17.18 2.94
CA GLY A 117 12.38 18.52 3.04
C GLY A 117 13.11 19.62 2.26
N MET A 118 14.32 19.36 1.78
CA MET A 118 15.11 20.30 0.96
C MET A 118 14.89 20.10 -0.55
N ILE A 119 14.32 18.97 -0.97
CA ILE A 119 14.29 18.57 -2.38
C ILE A 119 13.48 19.56 -3.23
N GLU A 120 12.30 19.94 -2.76
CA GLU A 120 11.37 20.78 -3.52
C GLU A 120 11.99 22.12 -3.94
N ALA A 121 12.72 22.78 -3.04
CA ALA A 121 13.35 24.06 -3.32
C ALA A 121 14.78 23.94 -3.88
N TYR A 122 15.51 22.86 -3.54
CA TYR A 122 16.97 22.83 -3.73
C TYR A 122 17.49 21.58 -4.46
N ALA A 123 16.65 20.81 -5.16
CA ALA A 123 17.05 19.58 -5.88
C ALA A 123 18.29 19.78 -6.76
N THR A 124 18.31 20.83 -7.59
CA THR A 124 19.44 21.09 -8.52
C THR A 124 20.73 21.39 -7.76
N LEU A 125 20.66 22.14 -6.65
CA LEU A 125 21.83 22.43 -5.81
C LEU A 125 22.34 21.18 -5.10
N LEU A 126 21.42 20.36 -4.57
CA LEU A 126 21.73 19.08 -3.94
C LEU A 126 22.43 18.12 -4.92
N ALA A 127 21.90 17.99 -6.14
CA ALA A 127 22.49 17.15 -7.20
C ALA A 127 23.88 17.64 -7.65
N SER A 128 24.12 18.96 -7.58
CA SER A 128 25.39 19.57 -7.95
C SER A 128 26.46 19.53 -6.84
N GLU A 129 26.10 19.19 -5.60
CA GLU A 129 27.05 19.20 -4.48
C GLU A 129 28.03 18.01 -4.60
N PRO A 130 29.33 18.24 -4.83
CA PRO A 130 30.29 17.16 -5.09
C PRO A 130 30.42 16.20 -3.92
N GLU A 131 30.34 16.73 -2.70
CA GLU A 131 30.49 15.93 -1.49
C GLU A 131 29.34 14.94 -1.27
N LEU A 132 28.17 15.14 -1.89
CA LEU A 132 27.06 14.20 -1.78
C LEU A 132 27.52 12.78 -2.13
N PHE A 133 28.22 12.65 -3.25
CA PHE A 133 28.69 11.36 -3.74
C PHE A 133 29.86 10.82 -2.94
N ASP A 134 30.79 11.68 -2.49
CA ASP A 134 31.90 11.26 -1.62
C ASP A 134 31.38 10.63 -0.32
N HIS A 135 30.27 11.16 0.23
CA HIS A 135 29.63 10.60 1.40
C HIS A 135 28.85 9.31 1.09
N LEU A 136 28.20 9.21 -0.09
CA LEU A 136 27.49 8.02 -0.52
C LEU A 136 28.42 6.82 -0.70
N GLU A 137 29.60 7.02 -1.30
CA GLU A 137 30.60 5.96 -1.52
C GLU A 137 31.12 5.36 -0.20
N GLN A 138 31.09 6.14 0.89
CA GLN A 138 31.55 5.71 2.21
C GLN A 138 30.46 5.09 3.08
N LEU A 139 29.20 5.12 2.61
CA LEU A 139 28.05 4.72 3.39
C LEU A 139 27.56 3.36 2.93
N ASP A 140 27.45 2.41 3.86
CA ASP A 140 26.76 1.17 3.57
C ASP A 140 25.24 1.39 3.69
N ILE A 141 24.63 1.82 2.59
CA ILE A 141 23.18 2.11 2.53
C ILE A 141 22.36 0.89 2.94
N ALA A 142 22.80 -0.31 2.58
CA ALA A 142 22.09 -1.55 2.90
C ALA A 142 21.96 -1.75 4.42
N ALA A 143 22.98 -1.38 5.20
CA ALA A 143 22.99 -1.53 6.65
C ALA A 143 22.16 -0.47 7.40
N LEU A 144 21.61 0.55 6.71
CA LEU A 144 20.88 1.63 7.38
C LEU A 144 19.41 1.29 7.65
N PRO A 145 18.88 1.64 8.83
CA PRO A 145 17.47 1.40 9.17
C PRO A 145 16.50 2.22 8.28
N SER A 146 16.93 3.39 7.79
CA SER A 146 16.12 4.28 6.93
C SER A 146 16.47 4.19 5.44
N ARG A 147 17.07 3.07 4.99
CA ARG A 147 17.57 2.89 3.61
C ARG A 147 16.54 3.16 2.52
N THR A 148 15.30 2.67 2.69
CA THR A 148 14.20 2.89 1.73
C THR A 148 13.91 4.37 1.55
N LEU A 149 13.84 5.13 2.64
CA LEU A 149 13.57 6.57 2.60
C LEU A 149 14.77 7.36 2.07
N LEU A 150 15.99 6.95 2.41
CA LEU A 150 17.20 7.56 1.87
C LEU A 150 17.26 7.36 0.36
N MET A 151 17.04 6.14 -0.12
CA MET A 151 17.02 5.83 -1.54
C MET A 151 15.94 6.64 -2.27
N LYS A 152 14.73 6.72 -1.67
CA LYS A 152 13.67 7.59 -2.19
C LYS A 152 14.13 9.04 -2.31
N ALA A 153 14.75 9.60 -1.28
CA ALA A 153 15.22 10.98 -1.29
C ALA A 153 16.29 11.20 -2.37
N LEU A 154 17.26 10.29 -2.51
CA LEU A 154 18.31 10.38 -3.52
C LEU A 154 17.76 10.34 -4.95
N VAL A 155 16.82 9.44 -5.23
CA VAL A 155 16.17 9.37 -6.54
C VAL A 155 15.32 10.61 -6.81
N LEU A 156 14.62 11.14 -5.81
CA LEU A 156 13.86 12.38 -5.93
C LEU A 156 14.75 13.61 -6.19
N ILE A 157 15.94 13.70 -5.59
CA ILE A 157 16.91 14.77 -5.89
C ILE A 157 17.27 14.74 -7.38
N GLY A 158 17.54 13.55 -7.93
CA GLY A 158 17.78 13.37 -9.35
C GLY A 158 16.57 13.79 -10.18
N ALA A 159 15.40 13.21 -9.90
CA ALA A 159 14.17 13.45 -10.65
C ALA A 159 13.68 14.91 -10.62
N ALA A 160 13.89 15.64 -9.52
CA ALA A 160 13.43 17.02 -9.36
C ALA A 160 14.45 18.07 -9.89
N THR A 161 15.63 17.64 -10.34
CA THR A 161 16.62 18.53 -10.93
C THR A 161 16.20 18.95 -12.34
N ASN A 162 16.37 20.23 -12.69
CA ASN A 162 16.03 20.74 -14.04
C ASN A 162 17.14 20.56 -15.08
N ASP A 163 18.29 20.00 -14.67
CA ASP A 163 19.46 19.76 -15.53
C ASP A 163 19.56 18.28 -15.89
N GLN A 164 19.39 17.98 -17.18
CA GLN A 164 19.47 16.62 -17.71
C GLN A 164 20.83 15.96 -17.45
N LYS A 165 21.94 16.70 -17.47
CA LYS A 165 23.27 16.12 -17.21
C LYS A 165 23.40 15.67 -15.76
N LEU A 166 22.85 16.45 -14.83
CA LEU A 166 22.83 16.09 -13.41
C LEU A 166 21.88 14.91 -13.16
N GLN A 167 20.75 14.84 -13.86
CA GLN A 167 19.86 13.66 -13.81
C GLN A 167 20.58 12.38 -14.25
N GLU A 168 21.25 12.41 -15.40
CA GLU A 168 22.04 11.29 -15.92
C GLU A 168 23.18 10.90 -14.97
N ALA A 169 23.89 11.88 -14.42
CA ALA A 169 24.96 11.63 -13.45
C ALA A 169 24.45 11.02 -12.13
N MET A 170 23.31 11.51 -11.62
CA MET A 170 22.65 10.95 -10.43
C MET A 170 22.20 9.51 -10.68
N SER A 171 21.59 9.24 -11.83
CA SER A 171 21.19 7.88 -12.23
C SER A 171 22.39 6.95 -12.28
N ALA A 172 23.46 7.35 -12.98
CA ALA A 172 24.66 6.52 -13.13
C ALA A 172 25.39 6.25 -11.80
N ARG A 173 25.31 7.17 -10.84
CA ARG A 173 25.98 7.02 -9.54
C ARG A 173 25.13 6.31 -8.47
N ILE A 174 23.81 6.29 -8.61
CA ILE A 174 22.90 5.71 -7.61
C ILE A 174 22.25 4.43 -8.12
N LEU A 175 21.62 4.48 -9.30
CA LEU A 175 20.83 3.37 -9.82
C LEU A 175 21.72 2.27 -10.40
N ASP A 176 22.71 2.61 -11.23
CA ASP A 176 23.55 1.59 -11.89
C ASP A 176 24.28 0.68 -10.89
N PRO A 177 24.96 1.19 -9.84
CA PRO A 177 25.63 0.33 -8.86
C PRO A 177 24.65 -0.53 -8.06
N LEU A 178 23.46 0.01 -7.76
CA LEU A 178 22.40 -0.70 -7.06
C LEU A 178 21.87 -1.87 -7.90
N GLY A 179 21.58 -1.62 -9.17
CA GLY A 179 21.14 -2.64 -10.13
C GLY A 179 22.19 -3.73 -10.35
N GLN A 180 23.46 -3.34 -10.52
CA GLN A 180 24.57 -4.28 -10.68
C GLN A 180 24.77 -5.17 -9.44
N ARG A 181 24.74 -4.57 -8.24
CA ARG A 181 24.85 -5.31 -6.98
C ARG A 181 23.68 -6.28 -6.81
N PHE A 182 22.45 -5.85 -7.09
CA PHE A 182 21.28 -6.73 -7.05
C PHE A 182 21.40 -7.91 -8.03
N ALA A 183 21.73 -7.65 -9.30
CA ALA A 183 21.91 -8.69 -10.30
C ALA A 183 23.01 -9.69 -9.91
N HIS A 184 24.10 -9.20 -9.29
CA HIS A 184 25.18 -10.05 -8.80
C HIS A 184 24.72 -10.95 -7.64
N ILE A 185 24.04 -10.39 -6.62
CA ILE A 185 23.55 -11.16 -5.47
C ILE A 185 22.50 -12.20 -5.88
N CYS A 186 21.67 -11.91 -6.89
CA CYS A 186 20.70 -12.87 -7.44
C CYS A 186 21.35 -14.16 -7.98
N GLN A 187 22.60 -14.08 -8.44
CA GLN A 187 23.34 -15.23 -8.99
C GLN A 187 24.05 -16.05 -7.91
N GLN A 188 24.14 -15.55 -6.68
CA GLN A 188 24.82 -16.24 -5.59
C GLN A 188 23.96 -17.39 -5.03
N PRO A 189 24.60 -18.47 -4.56
CA PRO A 189 23.87 -19.59 -3.96
C PRO A 189 23.08 -19.14 -2.71
N PRO A 190 21.92 -19.76 -2.42
CA PRO A 190 21.13 -19.42 -1.25
C PRO A 190 21.91 -19.57 0.06
N SER A 191 21.92 -18.54 0.89
CA SER A 191 22.47 -18.53 2.23
C SER A 191 21.77 -17.44 3.07
N SER A 192 21.83 -17.53 4.40
CA SER A 192 21.21 -16.52 5.28
C SER A 192 21.81 -15.12 5.08
N GLU A 193 23.10 -15.03 4.77
CA GLU A 193 23.78 -13.77 4.46
C GLU A 193 23.29 -13.18 3.14
N VAL A 194 23.16 -14.02 2.11
CA VAL A 194 22.63 -13.61 0.79
C VAL A 194 21.16 -13.21 0.91
N ASP A 195 20.36 -13.91 1.72
CA ASP A 195 18.97 -13.55 2.00
C ASP A 195 18.87 -12.17 2.66
N SER A 196 19.70 -11.88 3.66
CA SER A 196 19.74 -10.55 4.30
C SER A 196 20.11 -9.46 3.30
N GLN A 197 21.14 -9.68 2.48
CA GLN A 197 21.57 -8.71 1.47
C GLN A 197 20.48 -8.48 0.40
N LEU A 198 19.74 -9.51 0.00
CA LEU A 198 18.60 -9.35 -0.90
C LEU A 198 17.52 -8.49 -0.28
N VAL A 199 17.16 -8.71 0.99
CA VAL A 199 16.15 -7.88 1.68
C VAL A 199 16.56 -6.42 1.65
N ASP A 200 17.81 -6.12 2.01
CA ASP A 200 18.30 -4.74 2.04
C ASP A 200 18.28 -4.08 0.65
N LEU A 201 18.67 -4.82 -0.39
CA LEU A 201 18.66 -4.35 -1.77
C LEU A 201 17.23 -4.16 -2.29
N ILE A 202 16.32 -5.10 -2.05
CA ILE A 202 14.91 -5.00 -2.45
C ILE A 202 14.25 -3.80 -1.76
N GLN A 203 14.57 -3.54 -0.49
CA GLN A 203 14.09 -2.35 0.22
C GLN A 203 14.68 -1.04 -0.32
N CYS A 204 15.88 -1.07 -0.91
CA CYS A 204 16.39 0.07 -1.67
C CYS A 204 15.60 0.24 -2.97
N MET A 205 15.34 -0.84 -3.72
CA MET A 205 14.50 -0.81 -4.94
C MET A 205 13.09 -0.30 -4.64
N ASP A 206 12.54 -0.64 -3.48
CA ASP A 206 11.27 -0.10 -2.98
C ASP A 206 11.33 1.42 -2.82
N GLY A 207 12.44 1.95 -2.29
CA GLY A 207 12.71 3.38 -2.23
C GLY A 207 12.69 4.04 -3.61
N VAL A 208 13.25 3.37 -4.63
CA VAL A 208 13.21 3.81 -6.03
C VAL A 208 11.77 3.84 -6.55
N ALA A 209 10.98 2.78 -6.33
CA ALA A 209 9.57 2.73 -6.74
C ALA A 209 8.75 3.87 -6.10
N ARG A 210 8.95 4.14 -4.81
CA ARG A 210 8.28 5.22 -4.06
C ARG A 210 8.71 6.62 -4.45
N ALA A 211 9.81 6.78 -5.21
CA ALA A 211 10.29 8.04 -5.74
C ALA A 211 9.66 8.41 -7.10
N SER A 212 8.83 7.54 -7.67
CA SER A 212 8.19 7.77 -8.97
C SER A 212 7.35 9.05 -8.99
N GLN A 213 7.60 9.87 -10.01
CA GLN A 213 6.89 11.09 -10.36
C GLN A 213 6.44 11.01 -11.83
N PRO A 214 5.44 11.78 -12.27
CA PRO A 214 4.96 11.72 -13.66
C PRO A 214 6.08 11.84 -14.71
N HIS A 215 7.05 12.72 -14.49
CA HIS A 215 8.15 12.97 -15.43
C HIS A 215 9.33 12.01 -15.31
N SER A 216 9.43 11.22 -14.23
CA SER A 216 10.54 10.29 -14.00
C SER A 216 10.14 8.82 -14.10
N ALA A 217 8.84 8.51 -14.07
CA ALA A 217 8.33 7.16 -14.00
C ALA A 217 8.82 6.25 -15.13
N ALA A 218 8.88 6.73 -16.38
CA ALA A 218 9.36 5.94 -17.50
C ALA A 218 10.83 5.48 -17.34
N ILE A 219 11.69 6.35 -16.82
CA ILE A 219 13.11 6.03 -16.58
C ILE A 219 13.24 5.04 -15.42
N LEU A 220 12.51 5.29 -14.33
CA LEU A 220 12.52 4.41 -13.16
C LEU A 220 11.91 3.04 -13.46
N PHE A 221 10.89 2.99 -14.31
CA PHE A 221 10.30 1.73 -14.77
C PHE A 221 11.32 0.90 -15.55
N LYS A 222 12.05 1.49 -16.50
CA LYS A 222 13.12 0.79 -17.24
C LYS A 222 14.19 0.20 -16.32
N PHE A 223 14.52 0.90 -15.23
CA PHE A 223 15.42 0.40 -14.20
C PHE A 223 14.80 -0.73 -13.37
N LEU A 224 13.54 -0.59 -12.95
CA LEU A 224 12.84 -1.56 -12.09
C LEU A 224 12.40 -2.83 -12.84
N SER A 225 12.11 -2.75 -14.15
CA SER A 225 11.63 -3.89 -14.94
C SER A 225 12.50 -5.15 -14.79
N PRO A 226 13.84 -5.11 -15.00
CA PRO A 226 14.69 -6.30 -14.80
C PRO A 226 14.75 -6.77 -13.35
N VAL A 227 14.55 -5.88 -12.37
CA VAL A 227 14.47 -6.22 -10.94
C VAL A 227 13.21 -7.04 -10.68
N LEU A 228 12.06 -6.57 -11.19
CA LEU A 228 10.76 -7.23 -11.04
C LEU A 228 10.74 -8.61 -11.72
N GLU A 229 11.33 -8.71 -12.91
CA GLU A 229 11.50 -9.99 -13.60
C GLU A 229 12.32 -10.98 -12.77
N SER A 230 13.36 -10.50 -12.08
CA SER A 230 14.20 -11.33 -11.19
C SER A 230 13.47 -11.73 -9.90
N CYS A 231 12.48 -10.97 -9.44
CA CYS A 231 11.70 -11.30 -8.26
C CYS A 231 10.89 -12.60 -8.45
N VAL A 232 10.47 -12.94 -9.67
CA VAL A 232 9.70 -14.17 -9.95
C VAL A 232 10.49 -15.45 -9.58
N PRO A 233 11.69 -15.72 -10.14
CA PRO A 233 12.48 -16.89 -9.76
C PRO A 233 13.04 -16.79 -8.34
N LEU A 234 13.28 -15.59 -7.81
CA LEU A 234 13.71 -15.41 -6.41
C LEU A 234 12.64 -15.86 -5.43
N MET A 235 11.38 -15.47 -5.66
CA MET A 235 10.26 -15.87 -4.80
C MET A 235 10.10 -17.38 -4.74
N LYS A 236 10.33 -18.07 -5.85
CA LYS A 236 10.31 -19.53 -5.93
C LYS A 236 11.52 -20.17 -5.22
N SER A 237 12.73 -19.73 -5.53
CA SER A 237 13.96 -20.33 -5.00
C SER A 237 14.19 -20.03 -3.51
N ARG A 238 13.59 -18.96 -2.98
CA ARG A 238 13.68 -18.52 -1.58
C ARG A 238 12.34 -18.63 -0.84
N SER A 239 11.47 -19.57 -1.23
CA SER A 239 10.15 -19.76 -0.60
C SER A 239 10.21 -20.03 0.91
N TYR A 240 11.36 -20.48 1.42
CA TYR A 240 11.65 -20.67 2.85
C TYR A 240 11.92 -19.35 3.62
N SER A 241 12.36 -18.28 2.94
CA SER A 241 12.84 -17.04 3.57
C SER A 241 11.74 -15.96 3.58
N GLN A 242 10.97 -15.92 4.67
CA GLN A 242 9.85 -14.96 4.81
C GLN A 242 10.26 -13.49 4.69
N PRO A 243 11.42 -13.04 5.22
CA PRO A 243 11.86 -11.66 5.02
C PRO A 243 12.05 -11.28 3.54
N VAL A 244 12.56 -12.20 2.71
CA VAL A 244 12.72 -11.98 1.27
C VAL A 244 11.35 -11.91 0.59
N ILE A 245 10.45 -12.82 0.93
CA ILE A 245 9.09 -12.86 0.37
C ILE A 245 8.33 -11.57 0.70
N ALA A 246 8.34 -11.15 1.97
CA ALA A 246 7.71 -9.91 2.42
C ALA A 246 8.30 -8.68 1.72
N ALA A 247 9.62 -8.60 1.57
CA ALA A 247 10.28 -7.51 0.85
C ALA A 247 9.84 -7.44 -0.63
N ILE A 248 9.70 -8.58 -1.30
CA ILE A 248 9.17 -8.64 -2.68
C ILE A 248 7.73 -8.14 -2.71
N LEU A 249 6.85 -8.61 -1.81
CA LEU A 249 5.46 -8.16 -1.77
C LEU A 249 5.35 -6.64 -1.59
N VAL A 250 6.11 -6.06 -0.66
CA VAL A 250 6.14 -4.60 -0.44
C VAL A 250 6.58 -3.87 -1.71
N LEU A 251 7.62 -4.36 -2.40
CA LEU A 251 8.07 -3.77 -3.66
C LEU A 251 6.97 -3.83 -4.73
N ILE A 252 6.30 -4.97 -4.92
CA ILE A 252 5.21 -5.11 -5.90
C ILE A 252 4.02 -4.20 -5.54
N GLN A 253 3.67 -4.07 -4.27
CA GLN A 253 2.62 -3.17 -3.81
C GLN A 253 2.96 -1.70 -4.13
N ASN A 254 4.20 -1.26 -3.87
CA ASN A 254 4.60 0.11 -4.18
C ASN A 254 4.72 0.34 -5.70
N VAL A 255 5.14 -0.64 -6.48
CA VAL A 255 5.15 -0.54 -7.95
C VAL A 255 3.73 -0.40 -8.50
N THR A 256 2.79 -1.23 -8.04
CA THR A 256 1.39 -1.17 -8.50
C THR A 256 0.69 0.15 -8.12
N THR A 257 1.07 0.77 -7.00
CA THR A 257 0.43 2.01 -6.52
C THR A 257 1.16 3.31 -6.89
N LYS A 258 2.46 3.27 -7.18
CA LYS A 258 3.28 4.48 -7.41
C LYS A 258 3.93 4.55 -8.79
N VAL A 259 4.28 3.41 -9.39
CA VAL A 259 4.91 3.37 -10.71
C VAL A 259 3.83 3.22 -11.78
N SER A 260 2.96 2.21 -11.64
CA SER A 260 1.98 1.83 -12.65
C SER A 260 1.04 2.96 -13.07
N ILE A 261 0.76 3.89 -12.17
CA ILE A 261 -0.12 5.05 -12.41
C ILE A 261 0.47 6.08 -13.39
N TYR A 262 1.77 6.02 -13.69
CA TYR A 262 2.48 6.97 -14.54
C TYR A 262 3.13 6.30 -15.77
N VAL A 263 2.97 4.98 -15.92
CA VAL A 263 3.47 4.26 -17.10
C VAL A 263 2.38 4.28 -18.16
N ASP A 264 2.52 5.20 -19.12
CA ASP A 264 1.53 5.41 -20.19
C ASP A 264 1.84 4.58 -21.45
N ASP A 265 3.08 4.12 -21.62
CA ASP A 265 3.45 3.28 -22.76
C ASP A 265 2.79 1.90 -22.65
N LYS A 266 2.11 1.48 -23.72
CA LYS A 266 1.31 0.24 -23.72
C LYS A 266 2.17 -1.01 -23.58
N GLU A 267 3.36 -1.04 -24.17
CA GLU A 267 4.25 -2.21 -24.11
C GLU A 267 4.89 -2.33 -22.72
N ASP A 268 5.34 -1.21 -22.16
CA ASP A 268 5.86 -1.11 -20.80
C ASP A 268 4.80 -1.49 -19.76
N SER A 269 3.57 -0.97 -19.91
CA SER A 269 2.42 -1.33 -19.08
C SER A 269 2.16 -2.84 -19.19
N ALA A 270 1.96 -3.39 -20.39
CA ALA A 270 1.70 -4.83 -20.57
C ALA A 270 2.80 -5.71 -19.94
N THR A 271 4.06 -5.31 -20.07
CA THR A 271 5.21 -6.01 -19.46
C THR A 271 5.15 -5.98 -17.94
N LEU A 272 4.85 -4.82 -17.36
CA LEU A 272 4.68 -4.66 -15.92
C LEU A 272 3.56 -5.58 -15.39
N TYR A 273 2.38 -5.53 -16.00
CA TYR A 273 1.23 -6.34 -15.58
C TYR A 273 1.50 -7.83 -15.69
N ARG A 274 2.08 -8.28 -16.81
CA ARG A 274 2.49 -9.67 -16.99
C ARG A 274 3.44 -10.12 -15.88
N THR A 275 4.39 -9.27 -15.50
CA THR A 275 5.38 -9.59 -14.46
C THR A 275 4.73 -9.67 -13.08
N ILE A 276 3.86 -8.72 -12.73
CA ILE A 276 3.11 -8.74 -11.47
C ILE A 276 2.26 -10.02 -11.37
N ILE A 277 1.57 -10.38 -12.45
CA ILE A 277 0.76 -11.60 -12.52
C ILE A 277 1.62 -12.85 -12.26
N MET A 278 2.81 -12.92 -12.86
CA MET A 278 3.73 -14.03 -12.61
C MET A 278 4.20 -14.10 -11.16
N VAL A 279 4.47 -12.96 -10.52
CA VAL A 279 4.83 -12.92 -9.09
C VAL A 279 3.67 -13.42 -8.23
N VAL A 280 2.45 -12.95 -8.50
CA VAL A 280 1.24 -13.35 -7.76
C VAL A 280 0.98 -14.86 -7.87
N ASP A 281 1.11 -15.44 -9.07
CA ASP A 281 0.90 -16.88 -9.25
C ASP A 281 1.99 -17.71 -8.54
N VAL A 282 3.26 -17.27 -8.59
CA VAL A 282 4.34 -17.93 -7.83
C VAL A 282 4.08 -17.82 -6.32
N TYR A 283 3.71 -16.65 -5.81
CA TYR A 283 3.40 -16.46 -4.39
C TYR A 283 2.30 -17.43 -3.94
N ARG A 284 1.19 -17.46 -4.69
CA ARG A 284 0.05 -18.33 -4.41
C ARG A 284 0.48 -19.80 -4.34
N SER A 285 1.22 -20.25 -5.34
CA SER A 285 1.60 -21.66 -5.46
C SER A 285 2.60 -22.11 -4.39
N GLU A 286 3.58 -21.26 -4.04
CA GLU A 286 4.64 -21.61 -3.10
C GLU A 286 4.26 -21.33 -1.62
N GLN A 287 3.41 -20.34 -1.35
CA GLN A 287 3.11 -19.91 0.03
C GLN A 287 1.77 -20.43 0.58
N ALA A 288 0.90 -21.04 -0.24
CA ALA A 288 -0.42 -21.54 0.21
C ALA A 288 -0.34 -22.43 1.47
N SER A 289 0.65 -23.32 1.55
CA SER A 289 0.81 -24.24 2.68
C SER A 289 1.14 -23.56 4.01
N ARG A 290 1.74 -22.36 3.98
CA ARG A 290 2.13 -21.59 5.18
C ARG A 290 0.93 -21.09 6.00
N PHE A 291 -0.20 -20.90 5.32
CA PHE A 291 -1.41 -20.34 5.91
C PHE A 291 -2.39 -21.39 6.44
N VAL A 292 -2.08 -22.68 6.24
CA VAL A 292 -2.89 -23.77 6.80
C VAL A 292 -2.87 -23.69 8.33
N GLY A 293 -4.06 -23.60 8.93
CA GLY A 293 -4.20 -23.49 10.39
C GLY A 293 -3.82 -22.11 10.96
N MET A 294 -3.77 -21.07 10.13
CA MET A 294 -3.55 -19.69 10.58
C MET A 294 -4.63 -19.24 11.58
N THR A 295 -4.20 -18.47 12.58
CA THR A 295 -5.05 -17.90 13.64
C THR A 295 -4.90 -16.38 13.73
N GLU A 296 -5.73 -15.74 14.56
CA GLU A 296 -5.68 -14.30 14.84
C GLU A 296 -4.36 -13.82 15.49
N ASN A 297 -3.54 -14.73 16.02
CA ASN A 297 -2.25 -14.38 16.64
C ASN A 297 -1.09 -14.35 15.64
N ASP A 298 -1.30 -14.76 14.38
CA ASP A 298 -0.26 -14.81 13.35
C ASP A 298 -0.11 -13.46 12.62
N GLU A 299 0.30 -12.41 13.33
CA GLU A 299 0.38 -11.03 12.80
C GLU A 299 1.21 -10.92 11.50
N ASP A 300 2.39 -11.56 11.44
CA ASP A 300 3.26 -11.54 10.25
C ASP A 300 2.58 -12.18 9.03
N LYS A 301 1.85 -13.28 9.23
CA LYS A 301 1.10 -13.93 8.14
C LYS A 301 -0.07 -13.05 7.70
N GLY A 302 -0.74 -12.40 8.64
CA GLY A 302 -1.81 -11.44 8.37
C GLY A 302 -1.32 -10.26 7.53
N SER A 303 -0.18 -9.69 7.90
CA SER A 303 0.47 -8.60 7.16
C SER A 303 0.79 -9.00 5.71
N ASP A 304 1.37 -10.18 5.51
CA ASP A 304 1.67 -10.67 4.16
C ASP A 304 0.40 -10.87 3.30
N LEU A 305 -0.69 -11.40 3.88
CA LEU A 305 -1.96 -11.54 3.17
C LEU A 305 -2.61 -10.20 2.86
N VAL A 306 -2.50 -9.22 3.76
CA VAL A 306 -2.97 -7.86 3.51
C VAL A 306 -2.25 -7.24 2.32
N LEU A 307 -0.91 -7.37 2.25
CA LEU A 307 -0.14 -6.92 1.09
C LEU A 307 -0.56 -7.64 -0.19
N PHE A 308 -0.76 -8.96 -0.11
CA PHE A 308 -1.19 -9.77 -1.24
C PHE A 308 -2.57 -9.36 -1.78
N LEU A 309 -3.54 -9.13 -0.90
CA LEU A 309 -4.89 -8.66 -1.26
C LEU A 309 -4.86 -7.25 -1.88
N ASP A 310 -4.00 -6.36 -1.39
CA ASP A 310 -3.81 -5.04 -1.99
C ASP A 310 -3.25 -5.13 -3.41
N ILE A 311 -2.27 -6.02 -3.64
CA ILE A 311 -1.72 -6.26 -4.98
C ILE A 311 -2.81 -6.80 -5.90
N LEU A 312 -3.58 -7.80 -5.48
CA LEU A 312 -4.70 -8.34 -6.27
C LEU A 312 -5.73 -7.27 -6.63
N SER A 313 -6.09 -6.41 -5.67
CA SER A 313 -7.03 -5.31 -5.88
C SER A 313 -6.51 -4.30 -6.91
N ASN A 314 -5.22 -3.96 -6.86
CA ASN A 314 -4.59 -3.03 -7.81
C ASN A 314 -4.54 -3.61 -9.22
N VAL A 315 -4.25 -4.91 -9.35
CA VAL A 315 -4.20 -5.59 -10.65
C VAL A 315 -5.61 -5.67 -11.25
N LEU A 316 -6.62 -6.06 -10.45
CA LEU A 316 -8.02 -6.11 -10.88
C LEU A 316 -8.53 -4.72 -11.31
N SER A 317 -8.21 -3.67 -10.55
CA SER A 317 -8.64 -2.30 -10.85
C SER A 317 -8.15 -1.82 -12.23
N LYS A 318 -6.96 -2.25 -12.66
CA LYS A 318 -6.39 -1.78 -13.93
C LYS A 318 -6.99 -2.49 -15.14
N ASP A 319 -7.32 -3.79 -15.01
CA ASP A 319 -8.08 -4.53 -16.05
C ASP A 319 -9.41 -3.83 -16.38
N ILE A 320 -10.10 -3.34 -15.35
CA ILE A 320 -11.40 -2.65 -15.49
C ILE A 320 -11.24 -1.34 -16.26
N LEU A 321 -10.15 -0.61 -16.01
CA LEU A 321 -9.88 0.69 -16.66
C LEU A 321 -9.44 0.55 -18.11
N GLU A 322 -8.69 -0.50 -18.47
CA GLU A 322 -8.11 -0.64 -19.80
C GLU A 322 -8.99 -1.37 -20.82
N GLY A 323 -10.10 -1.98 -20.40
CA GLY A 323 -11.03 -2.68 -21.29
C GLY A 323 -10.38 -3.93 -21.89
N GLY A 324 -10.60 -5.09 -21.27
CA GLY A 324 -9.89 -6.36 -21.50
C GLY A 324 -10.10 -7.02 -22.87
N GLU A 325 -9.84 -6.33 -23.99
CA GLU A 325 -10.07 -6.86 -25.33
C GLU A 325 -8.95 -7.77 -25.84
N ASP A 326 -7.75 -7.83 -25.22
CA ASP A 326 -6.59 -8.47 -25.88
C ASP A 326 -5.59 -9.32 -25.05
N ASN A 327 -5.81 -9.68 -23.77
CA ASN A 327 -4.73 -10.32 -22.97
C ASN A 327 -4.98 -11.74 -22.43
N VAL A 328 -3.96 -12.59 -22.63
CA VAL A 328 -3.84 -14.04 -22.35
C VAL A 328 -3.72 -14.40 -20.86
N ALA A 329 -3.76 -13.42 -19.94
CA ALA A 329 -3.98 -13.65 -18.51
C ALA A 329 -4.44 -12.34 -17.90
N THR A 330 -5.75 -12.15 -17.72
CA THR A 330 -6.30 -10.96 -17.06
C THR A 330 -6.02 -11.02 -15.56
N GLY A 331 -5.78 -9.88 -14.92
CA GLY A 331 -5.86 -9.72 -13.47
C GLY A 331 -7.05 -10.39 -12.81
N ALA A 332 -8.22 -10.36 -13.45
CA ALA A 332 -9.42 -11.09 -12.99
C ALA A 332 -9.20 -12.61 -12.89
N GLN A 333 -8.53 -13.24 -13.87
CA GLN A 333 -8.21 -14.67 -13.84
C GLN A 333 -7.24 -15.02 -12.71
N VAL A 334 -6.29 -14.13 -12.43
CA VAL A 334 -5.30 -14.34 -11.37
C VAL A 334 -5.92 -14.13 -9.99
N ALA A 335 -6.80 -13.14 -9.84
CA ALA A 335 -7.62 -12.96 -8.64
C ALA A 335 -8.50 -14.19 -8.41
N LEU A 336 -9.17 -14.69 -9.45
CA LEU A 336 -9.96 -15.92 -9.40
C LEU A 336 -9.14 -17.14 -8.97
N ALA A 337 -7.95 -17.33 -9.55
CA ALA A 337 -7.06 -18.42 -9.17
C ALA A 337 -6.58 -18.27 -7.72
N SER A 338 -6.38 -17.03 -7.25
CA SER A 338 -5.97 -16.70 -5.89
C SER A 338 -7.09 -16.91 -4.86
N LEU A 339 -8.36 -16.82 -5.26
CA LEU A 339 -9.50 -17.08 -4.37
C LEU A 339 -9.49 -18.50 -3.80
N GLU A 340 -9.02 -19.51 -4.54
CA GLU A 340 -8.92 -20.89 -4.02
C GLU A 340 -8.01 -20.97 -2.79
N MET A 341 -6.86 -20.31 -2.85
CA MET A 341 -5.94 -20.20 -1.71
C MET A 341 -6.58 -19.38 -0.59
N LEU A 342 -7.11 -18.20 -0.90
CA LEU A 342 -7.66 -17.28 0.10
C LEU A 342 -8.84 -17.91 0.87
N LEU A 343 -9.78 -18.56 0.19
CA LEU A 343 -10.90 -19.25 0.83
C LEU A 343 -10.45 -20.42 1.71
N GLY A 344 -9.34 -21.08 1.37
CA GLY A 344 -8.73 -22.10 2.23
C GLY A 344 -8.13 -21.53 3.54
N VAL A 345 -7.87 -20.23 3.58
CA VAL A 345 -7.26 -19.54 4.74
C VAL A 345 -8.32 -18.82 5.59
N MET A 346 -9.37 -18.29 4.97
CA MET A 346 -10.45 -17.53 5.64
C MET A 346 -11.30 -18.44 6.54
N ASN A 347 -10.84 -18.64 7.77
CA ASN A 347 -11.56 -19.35 8.83
C ASN A 347 -12.04 -18.37 9.92
N GLU A 348 -12.86 -18.86 10.86
CA GLU A 348 -13.44 -18.05 11.94
C GLU A 348 -12.41 -17.21 12.73
N SER A 349 -11.19 -17.72 12.95
CA SER A 349 -10.13 -16.99 13.65
C SER A 349 -9.51 -15.92 12.76
N VAL A 350 -9.28 -16.22 11.48
CA VAL A 350 -8.71 -15.25 10.54
C VAL A 350 -9.69 -14.11 10.24
N LEU A 351 -11.00 -14.38 10.19
CA LEU A 351 -12.03 -13.37 9.99
C LEU A 351 -12.14 -12.37 11.16
N LYS A 352 -11.60 -12.70 12.34
CA LYS A 352 -11.49 -11.77 13.48
C LYS A 352 -10.41 -10.71 13.28
N LEU A 353 -9.56 -10.84 12.26
CA LEU A 353 -8.59 -9.82 11.85
C LEU A 353 -9.29 -8.81 10.92
N PRO A 354 -9.68 -7.61 11.42
CA PRO A 354 -10.59 -6.72 10.71
C PRO A 354 -10.01 -6.20 9.38
N ASP A 355 -8.73 -5.80 9.37
CA ASP A 355 -8.07 -5.27 8.17
C ASP A 355 -7.97 -6.32 7.06
N LEU A 356 -7.67 -7.57 7.43
CA LEU A 356 -7.54 -8.69 6.50
C LEU A 356 -8.90 -9.10 5.95
N ALA A 357 -9.88 -9.31 6.83
CA ALA A 357 -11.23 -9.70 6.44
C ALA A 357 -11.87 -8.63 5.54
N MET A 358 -11.74 -7.35 5.89
CA MET A 358 -12.29 -6.26 5.09
C MET A 358 -11.67 -6.19 3.69
N LYS A 359 -10.34 -6.32 3.57
CA LYS A 359 -9.66 -6.34 2.27
C LYS A 359 -10.09 -7.55 1.43
N PHE A 360 -10.30 -8.70 2.05
CA PHE A 360 -10.78 -9.90 1.37
C PHE A 360 -12.20 -9.72 0.82
N PHE A 361 -13.16 -9.30 1.65
CA PHE A 361 -14.53 -9.13 1.21
C PHE A 361 -14.68 -8.02 0.17
N ARG A 362 -13.89 -6.93 0.25
CA ARG A 362 -13.83 -5.91 -0.81
C ARG A 362 -13.29 -6.45 -2.12
N LEU A 363 -12.23 -7.27 -2.08
CA LEU A 363 -11.71 -7.93 -3.28
C LEU A 363 -12.76 -8.83 -3.92
N VAL A 364 -13.50 -9.60 -3.11
CA VAL A 364 -14.61 -10.44 -3.59
C VAL A 364 -15.68 -9.58 -4.25
N LEU A 365 -16.14 -8.51 -3.58
CA LEU A 365 -17.14 -7.59 -4.13
C LEU A 365 -16.67 -7.00 -5.47
N TYR A 366 -15.44 -6.47 -5.52
CA TYR A 366 -14.87 -5.93 -6.76
C TYR A 366 -14.80 -6.97 -7.88
N LEU A 367 -14.46 -8.22 -7.58
CA LEU A 367 -14.41 -9.28 -8.59
C LEU A 367 -15.81 -9.56 -9.17
N VAL A 368 -16.83 -9.68 -8.32
CA VAL A 368 -18.18 -10.07 -8.77
C VAL A 368 -18.94 -8.93 -9.44
N GLU A 369 -18.69 -7.69 -9.03
CA GLU A 369 -19.29 -6.49 -9.60
C GLU A 369 -18.72 -6.18 -10.99
N PHE A 370 -17.38 -6.17 -11.11
CA PHE A 370 -16.71 -5.69 -12.31
C PHE A 370 -16.24 -6.79 -13.27
N SER A 371 -16.13 -8.05 -12.82
CA SER A 371 -15.74 -9.18 -13.67
C SER A 371 -16.78 -10.30 -13.61
N ARG A 372 -17.98 -10.01 -14.14
CA ARG A 372 -19.06 -10.99 -14.22
C ARG A 372 -18.68 -12.23 -15.05
N GLU A 373 -17.77 -12.10 -16.01
CA GLU A 373 -17.23 -13.25 -16.75
C GLU A 373 -16.47 -14.23 -15.85
N ALA A 374 -15.84 -13.76 -14.77
CA ALA A 374 -15.15 -14.62 -13.83
C ALA A 374 -16.12 -15.62 -13.16
N LEU A 375 -17.37 -15.20 -12.90
CA LEU A 375 -18.42 -16.08 -12.37
C LEU A 375 -18.80 -17.20 -13.35
N ALA A 376 -18.69 -16.97 -14.67
CA ALA A 376 -18.96 -17.98 -15.70
C ALA A 376 -17.88 -19.07 -15.73
N VAL A 377 -16.62 -18.69 -15.48
CA VAL A 377 -15.45 -19.58 -15.56
C VAL A 377 -15.18 -20.30 -14.23
N MET A 378 -15.67 -19.76 -13.12
CA MET A 378 -15.47 -20.32 -11.78
C MET A 378 -16.00 -21.76 -11.65
N SER A 379 -15.23 -22.62 -11.00
CA SER A 379 -15.67 -23.98 -10.69
C SER A 379 -16.80 -23.95 -9.66
N VAL A 380 -17.73 -24.91 -9.73
CA VAL A 380 -18.84 -24.97 -8.75
C VAL A 380 -18.40 -25.19 -7.32
N PRO A 381 -17.38 -26.04 -7.02
CA PRO A 381 -16.85 -26.12 -5.67
C PRO A 381 -16.37 -24.77 -5.13
N LEU A 382 -15.72 -23.96 -5.98
CA LEU A 382 -15.22 -22.64 -5.61
C LEU A 382 -16.37 -21.64 -5.39
N LEU A 383 -17.38 -21.62 -6.25
CA LEU A 383 -18.60 -20.80 -6.07
C LEU A 383 -19.33 -21.16 -4.77
N VAL A 384 -19.46 -22.45 -4.46
CA VAL A 384 -20.08 -22.92 -3.22
C VAL A 384 -19.29 -22.47 -2.00
N ALA A 385 -17.97 -22.64 -2.00
CA ALA A 385 -17.09 -22.18 -0.92
C ALA A 385 -17.16 -20.65 -0.73
N LEU A 386 -17.21 -19.90 -1.84
CA LEU A 386 -17.36 -18.45 -1.81
C LEU A 386 -18.70 -18.03 -1.16
N CYS A 387 -19.81 -18.66 -1.57
CA CYS A 387 -21.13 -18.37 -0.99
C CYS A 387 -21.20 -18.74 0.50
N GLN A 388 -20.53 -19.82 0.91
CA GLN A 388 -20.44 -20.21 2.33
C GLN A 388 -19.68 -19.16 3.14
N CYS A 389 -18.52 -18.71 2.63
CA CYS A 389 -17.73 -17.67 3.28
C CYS A 389 -18.47 -16.32 3.36
N LEU A 390 -19.16 -15.92 2.28
CA LEU A 390 -20.01 -14.71 2.29
C LEU A 390 -21.15 -14.82 3.30
N ARG A 391 -21.79 -15.98 3.42
CA ARG A 391 -22.82 -16.22 4.44
C ARG A 391 -22.25 -16.11 5.85
N GLU A 392 -21.03 -16.58 6.11
CA GLU A 392 -20.36 -16.36 7.40
C GLU A 392 -20.07 -14.87 7.64
N GLY A 393 -19.65 -14.14 6.60
CA GLY A 393 -19.40 -12.69 6.64
C GLY A 393 -20.65 -11.84 6.91
N MET A 394 -21.85 -12.32 6.58
CA MET A 394 -23.13 -11.66 6.91
C MET A 394 -23.41 -11.60 8.42
N THR A 395 -22.71 -12.40 9.23
CA THR A 395 -22.91 -12.39 10.68
C THR A 395 -22.38 -11.09 11.29
N SER A 396 -23.06 -10.59 12.33
CA SER A 396 -22.66 -9.36 13.03
C SER A 396 -21.33 -9.46 13.81
N GLN A 397 -20.71 -10.65 13.84
CA GLN A 397 -19.51 -10.94 14.63
C GLN A 397 -18.25 -10.24 14.11
N TYR A 398 -18.21 -9.91 12.82
CA TYR A 398 -17.03 -9.34 12.16
C TYR A 398 -17.15 -7.83 11.88
N GLY A 399 -18.26 -7.21 12.30
CA GLY A 399 -18.55 -5.79 12.07
C GLY A 399 -19.51 -5.54 10.93
N SER A 400 -20.22 -4.41 11.00
CA SER A 400 -21.30 -4.06 10.08
C SER A 400 -20.85 -3.86 8.64
N GLU A 401 -19.64 -3.35 8.43
CA GLU A 401 -19.09 -3.10 7.10
C GLU A 401 -18.86 -4.41 6.33
N ILE A 402 -18.35 -5.44 7.01
CA ILE A 402 -18.15 -6.78 6.42
C ILE A 402 -19.49 -7.44 6.12
N ALA A 403 -20.47 -7.29 7.00
CA ALA A 403 -21.82 -7.79 6.78
C ALA A 403 -22.46 -7.15 5.53
N CYS A 404 -22.37 -5.82 5.41
CA CYS A 404 -22.86 -5.08 4.23
C CYS A 404 -22.17 -5.55 2.95
N THR A 405 -20.83 -5.56 2.95
CA THR A 405 -20.03 -5.96 1.78
C THR A 405 -20.35 -7.39 1.35
N SER A 406 -20.59 -8.28 2.33
CA SER A 406 -20.94 -9.68 2.06
C SER A 406 -22.34 -9.81 1.44
N MET A 407 -23.33 -9.06 1.94
CA MET A 407 -24.69 -9.04 1.40
C MET A 407 -24.72 -8.44 -0.02
N GLU A 408 -23.96 -7.37 -0.25
CA GLU A 408 -23.81 -6.73 -1.56
C GLU A 408 -23.17 -7.68 -2.58
N ALA A 409 -22.06 -8.33 -2.22
CA ALA A 409 -21.42 -9.30 -3.10
C ALA A 409 -22.33 -10.50 -3.42
N LEU A 410 -23.09 -10.99 -2.43
CA LEU A 410 -24.05 -12.08 -2.64
C LEU A 410 -25.20 -11.65 -3.55
N THR A 411 -25.66 -10.39 -3.43
CA THR A 411 -26.67 -9.78 -4.29
C THR A 411 -26.23 -9.78 -5.75
N GLU A 412 -24.98 -9.37 -6.02
CA GLU A 412 -24.42 -9.37 -7.39
C GLU A 412 -24.28 -10.78 -7.96
N ILE A 413 -23.83 -11.76 -7.16
CA ILE A 413 -23.74 -13.16 -7.58
C ILE A 413 -25.12 -13.71 -7.97
N VAL A 414 -26.13 -13.50 -7.12
CA VAL A 414 -27.49 -13.99 -7.38
C VAL A 414 -28.08 -13.29 -8.60
N SER A 415 -27.91 -11.97 -8.69
CA SER A 415 -28.38 -11.15 -9.81
C SER A 415 -27.77 -11.59 -11.13
N TYR A 416 -26.49 -11.96 -11.15
CA TYR A 416 -25.84 -12.52 -12.34
C TYR A 416 -26.59 -13.74 -12.88
N PHE A 417 -26.89 -14.73 -12.04
CA PHE A 417 -27.58 -15.94 -12.52
C PHE A 417 -29.06 -15.71 -12.83
N VAL A 418 -29.74 -14.83 -12.10
CA VAL A 418 -31.18 -14.52 -12.30
C VAL A 418 -31.39 -13.67 -13.55
N LEU A 419 -30.64 -12.58 -13.72
CA LEU A 419 -30.80 -11.63 -14.83
C LEU A 419 -30.31 -12.22 -16.15
N MET A 420 -29.22 -13.01 -16.12
CA MET A 420 -28.65 -13.61 -17.34
C MET A 420 -29.28 -14.97 -17.70
N ASN A 421 -30.27 -15.46 -16.94
CA ASN A 421 -30.92 -16.77 -17.12
C ASN A 421 -29.91 -17.94 -17.25
N HIS A 422 -28.78 -17.87 -16.53
CA HIS A 422 -27.79 -18.94 -16.56
C HIS A 422 -28.29 -20.18 -15.82
N PRO A 423 -28.00 -21.40 -16.32
CA PRO A 423 -28.38 -22.63 -15.63
C PRO A 423 -27.59 -22.77 -14.33
N ILE A 424 -28.32 -22.77 -13.21
CA ILE A 424 -27.73 -22.88 -11.87
C ILE A 424 -27.66 -24.36 -11.48
N ARG A 425 -26.48 -24.79 -11.01
CA ARG A 425 -26.28 -26.16 -10.51
C ARG A 425 -26.96 -26.33 -9.15
N PRO A 426 -27.51 -27.52 -8.83
CA PRO A 426 -28.32 -27.73 -7.63
C PRO A 426 -27.57 -27.41 -6.33
N GLU A 427 -26.25 -27.60 -6.29
CA GLU A 427 -25.41 -27.31 -5.12
C GLU A 427 -25.37 -25.82 -4.81
N LEU A 428 -25.33 -24.97 -5.84
CA LEU A 428 -25.35 -23.51 -5.68
C LEU A 428 -26.76 -23.02 -5.32
N ALA A 429 -27.79 -23.62 -5.93
CA ALA A 429 -29.18 -23.34 -5.57
C ALA A 429 -29.47 -23.63 -4.09
N GLN A 430 -28.86 -24.69 -3.54
CA GLN A 430 -28.95 -25.01 -2.12
C GLN A 430 -28.31 -23.91 -1.27
N GLN A 431 -27.14 -23.36 -1.65
CA GLN A 431 -26.50 -22.28 -0.89
C GLN A 431 -27.36 -21.01 -0.83
N PHE A 432 -27.99 -20.60 -1.93
CA PHE A 432 -28.92 -19.47 -1.93
C PHE A 432 -30.14 -19.72 -1.04
N THR A 433 -30.67 -20.96 -1.08
CA THR A 433 -31.81 -21.37 -0.25
C THR A 433 -31.47 -21.35 1.25
N GLU A 434 -30.26 -21.79 1.61
CA GLU A 434 -29.76 -21.78 2.99
C GLU A 434 -29.45 -20.38 3.51
N THR A 435 -29.23 -19.40 2.63
CA THR A 435 -28.88 -18.02 3.00
C THR A 435 -30.13 -17.13 3.21
N LEU A 436 -31.27 -17.50 2.61
CA LEU A 436 -32.55 -16.80 2.77
C LEU A 436 -32.97 -16.50 4.22
N PRO A 437 -32.94 -17.46 5.18
CA PRO A 437 -33.30 -17.18 6.57
C PRO A 437 -32.41 -16.11 7.19
N MET A 438 -31.11 -16.17 6.91
CA MET A 438 -30.13 -15.25 7.48
C MET A 438 -30.34 -13.82 6.95
N ALA A 439 -30.53 -13.65 5.63
CA ALA A 439 -30.85 -12.34 5.06
C ALA A 439 -32.15 -11.74 5.65
N PHE A 440 -33.14 -12.59 5.90
CA PHE A 440 -34.39 -12.19 6.54
C PHE A 440 -34.19 -11.78 8.00
N GLU A 441 -33.45 -12.56 8.79
CA GLU A 441 -33.08 -12.22 10.17
C GLU A 441 -32.30 -10.90 10.22
N SER A 442 -31.33 -10.69 9.33
CA SER A 442 -30.58 -9.44 9.22
C SER A 442 -31.47 -8.22 8.93
N CYS A 443 -32.51 -8.35 8.10
CA CYS A 443 -33.49 -7.28 7.87
C CYS A 443 -34.28 -6.92 9.14
N LEU A 444 -34.65 -7.93 9.94
CA LEU A 444 -35.40 -7.74 11.17
C LEU A 444 -34.54 -7.09 12.26
N GLU A 445 -33.33 -7.62 12.47
CA GLU A 445 -32.38 -7.14 13.48
C GLU A 445 -31.91 -5.71 13.21
N ASN A 446 -31.70 -5.36 11.94
CA ASN A 446 -31.14 -4.06 11.55
C ASN A 446 -32.19 -3.05 11.07
N SER A 447 -33.47 -3.26 11.38
CA SER A 447 -34.58 -2.39 10.93
C SER A 447 -34.47 -0.91 11.33
N CYS A 448 -33.61 -0.57 12.30
CA CYS A 448 -33.32 0.79 12.73
C CYS A 448 -32.08 1.41 12.06
N GLU A 449 -31.24 0.62 11.38
CA GLU A 449 -30.00 1.06 10.75
C GLU A 449 -30.13 1.01 9.22
N ASN A 450 -30.42 2.17 8.61
CA ASN A 450 -30.76 2.26 7.18
C ASN A 450 -29.73 1.62 6.24
N THR A 451 -28.43 1.72 6.53
CA THR A 451 -27.38 1.19 5.65
C THR A 451 -27.42 -0.33 5.59
N ILE A 452 -27.31 -0.99 6.74
CA ILE A 452 -27.33 -2.47 6.83
C ILE A 452 -28.69 -3.00 6.39
N PHE A 453 -29.78 -2.32 6.76
CA PHE A 453 -31.12 -2.69 6.35
C PHE A 453 -31.29 -2.70 4.83
N ASN A 454 -30.80 -1.66 4.14
CA ASN A 454 -30.91 -1.57 2.69
C ASN A 454 -30.15 -2.71 2.00
N GLU A 455 -28.94 -3.03 2.44
CA GLU A 455 -28.16 -4.14 1.88
C GLU A 455 -28.80 -5.51 2.17
N ALA A 456 -29.31 -5.70 3.38
CA ALA A 456 -30.04 -6.91 3.74
C ALA A 456 -31.31 -7.08 2.90
N ALA A 457 -32.05 -5.99 2.67
CA ALA A 457 -33.27 -5.98 1.86
C ALA A 457 -32.96 -6.29 0.38
N SER A 458 -31.91 -5.71 -0.19
CA SER A 458 -31.46 -5.99 -1.56
C SER A 458 -31.04 -7.45 -1.75
N CYS A 459 -30.29 -7.99 -0.80
CA CYS A 459 -29.90 -9.40 -0.78
C CYS A 459 -31.11 -10.33 -0.67
N LEU A 460 -32.01 -10.06 0.27
CA LEU A 460 -33.25 -10.83 0.45
C LEU A 460 -34.12 -10.81 -0.81
N TYR A 461 -34.29 -9.63 -1.42
CA TYR A 461 -35.08 -9.49 -2.65
C TYR A 461 -34.49 -10.33 -3.80
N SER A 462 -33.18 -10.29 -3.98
CA SER A 462 -32.49 -11.05 -5.02
C SER A 462 -32.63 -12.57 -4.82
N LEU A 463 -32.50 -13.03 -3.58
CA LEU A 463 -32.71 -14.44 -3.22
C LEU A 463 -34.17 -14.89 -3.41
N ILE A 464 -35.15 -14.03 -3.13
CA ILE A 464 -36.58 -14.29 -3.42
C ILE A 464 -36.81 -14.40 -4.92
N CYS A 465 -36.21 -13.49 -5.70
CA CYS A 465 -36.31 -13.50 -7.16
C CYS A 465 -35.72 -14.79 -7.76
N PHE A 466 -34.69 -15.36 -7.11
CA PHE A 466 -34.12 -16.65 -7.49
C PHE A 466 -35.05 -17.84 -7.20
N ASP A 467 -35.61 -17.97 -5.98
CA ASP A 467 -36.50 -19.08 -5.61
C ASP A 467 -37.89 -18.89 -6.25
N LYS A 468 -38.06 -19.32 -7.51
CA LYS A 468 -39.33 -19.25 -8.29
C LYS A 468 -40.52 -19.91 -7.61
N VAL A 469 -40.30 -20.78 -6.62
CA VAL A 469 -41.36 -21.49 -5.88
C VAL A 469 -41.48 -20.95 -4.44
N CYS A 470 -40.54 -20.12 -3.97
CA CYS A 470 -40.45 -19.62 -2.60
C CYS A 470 -40.58 -20.74 -1.55
N ALA A 471 -40.12 -21.96 -1.89
CA ALA A 471 -40.25 -23.14 -1.05
C ALA A 471 -39.28 -23.08 0.13
N GLY A 472 -38.08 -22.54 -0.08
CA GLY A 472 -37.09 -22.31 0.97
C GLY A 472 -37.58 -21.28 1.97
N LEU A 473 -38.01 -20.12 1.48
CA LEU A 473 -38.47 -19.02 2.32
C LEU A 473 -39.78 -19.35 3.07
N SER A 474 -40.72 -20.05 2.43
CA SER A 474 -41.94 -20.54 3.10
C SER A 474 -41.64 -21.57 4.19
N ARG A 475 -40.58 -22.37 4.06
CA ARG A 475 -40.13 -23.31 5.08
C ARG A 475 -39.46 -22.58 6.25
N SER A 476 -38.62 -21.59 5.96
CA SER A 476 -37.94 -20.77 6.97
C SER A 476 -38.92 -19.90 7.76
N LEU A 477 -39.90 -19.28 7.09
CA LEU A 477 -41.01 -18.60 7.75
C LEU A 477 -41.80 -19.55 8.64
N LYS A 478 -42.15 -20.76 8.19
CA LYS A 478 -42.84 -21.75 9.04
C LYS A 478 -42.02 -22.14 10.28
N LEU A 479 -40.70 -22.25 10.16
CA LEU A 479 -39.80 -22.52 11.29
C LEU A 479 -39.73 -21.32 12.25
N PHE A 480 -39.55 -20.10 11.74
CA PHE A 480 -39.50 -18.88 12.54
C PHE A 480 -40.84 -18.60 13.26
N LEU A 481 -41.96 -18.83 12.56
CA LEU A 481 -43.32 -18.72 13.10
C LEU A 481 -43.62 -19.82 14.14
N SER A 482 -42.95 -20.98 14.06
CA SER A 482 -43.09 -22.05 15.06
C SER A 482 -42.31 -21.76 16.35
N CYS A 483 -41.29 -20.90 16.29
CA CYS A 483 -40.48 -20.48 17.45
C CYS A 483 -41.01 -19.20 18.12
N SER A 484 -41.87 -18.43 17.47
CA SER A 484 -42.39 -17.16 18.00
C SER A 484 -43.56 -17.38 18.97
N GLN A 485 -43.43 -16.84 20.18
CA GLN A 485 -44.48 -16.94 21.22
C GLN A 485 -45.66 -15.98 20.98
N GLU A 486 -45.49 -14.95 20.15
CA GLU A 486 -46.51 -13.93 19.84
C GLU A 486 -47.22 -14.18 18.50
N ARG A 487 -48.47 -14.64 18.57
CA ARG A 487 -49.31 -14.92 17.40
C ARG A 487 -49.64 -13.68 16.55
N VAL A 488 -49.70 -12.50 17.15
CA VAL A 488 -50.05 -11.26 16.43
C VAL A 488 -48.92 -10.81 15.51
N ALA A 489 -47.68 -10.82 16.00
CA ALA A 489 -46.50 -10.53 15.19
C ALA A 489 -46.34 -11.55 14.05
N ALA A 490 -46.59 -12.83 14.35
CA ALA A 490 -46.61 -13.91 13.36
C ALA A 490 -47.61 -13.66 12.22
N ASP A 491 -48.86 -13.29 12.53
CA ASP A 491 -49.88 -13.00 11.52
C ASP A 491 -49.54 -11.77 10.66
N HIS A 492 -48.96 -10.72 11.26
CA HIS A 492 -48.48 -9.55 10.53
C HIS A 492 -47.33 -9.87 9.58
N LEU A 493 -46.37 -10.70 10.00
CA LEU A 493 -45.25 -11.16 9.17
C LEU A 493 -45.75 -12.01 7.98
N VAL A 494 -46.67 -12.94 8.22
CA VAL A 494 -47.29 -13.76 7.15
C VAL A 494 -48.01 -12.87 6.13
N ARG A 495 -48.73 -11.84 6.61
CA ARG A 495 -49.45 -10.91 5.73
C ARG A 495 -48.51 -10.04 4.90
N GLY A 496 -47.48 -9.46 5.52
CA GLY A 496 -46.44 -8.70 4.81
C GLY A 496 -45.72 -9.53 3.77
N TYR A 497 -45.43 -10.79 4.09
CA TYR A 497 -44.81 -11.74 3.19
C TYR A 497 -45.70 -12.08 1.97
N THR A 498 -46.98 -12.33 2.21
CA THR A 498 -47.95 -12.60 1.14
C THR A 498 -48.05 -11.43 0.16
N ILE A 499 -47.95 -10.19 0.67
CA ILE A 499 -47.92 -8.98 -0.15
C ILE A 499 -46.64 -8.92 -0.99
N MET A 500 -45.45 -9.16 -0.41
CA MET A 500 -44.19 -9.19 -1.17
C MET A 500 -44.22 -10.20 -2.32
N LEU A 501 -44.75 -11.41 -2.07
CA LEU A 501 -44.88 -12.44 -3.12
C LEU A 501 -45.86 -12.06 -4.23
N SER A 502 -46.87 -11.25 -3.92
CA SER A 502 -47.85 -10.79 -4.91
C SER A 502 -47.34 -9.68 -5.84
N HIS A 503 -46.23 -9.04 -5.48
CA HIS A 503 -45.57 -7.98 -6.26
C HIS A 503 -44.41 -8.49 -7.13
N ARG A 504 -44.22 -9.80 -7.19
CA ARG A 504 -43.21 -10.48 -8.03
C ARG A 504 -43.55 -10.49 -9.51
#